data_AF-A0A944JJL6-F1
#
_entry.id   AF-A0A944JJL6-F1
#
_cell.length_a   1.000
_cell.length_b   1.000
_cell.length_c   1.000
_cell.angle_alpha   90.00
_cell.angle_beta   90.00
_cell.angle_gamma   90.00
#
_symmetry.space_group_name_H-M   'P 1'
#
loop_
_entity.id
_entity.type
_entity.pdbx_description
1 polymer ?
#
loop_
_entity_poly.entity_id
_entity_poly.type
_entity_poly.pdbx_seq_one_letter_code
_entity_poly.pdbx_strand_id
1 'polypeptide(L)'
;MSGGWTDSNRRAELPPNWYTEIRPAVLKRDVSLCQACGNPASDVDHIGDKRDHRLVNLQALCGWCHRRKTSRQGNQSDSRTKIREGRRPEDHPGLKMAVDPEEIK
;
A
#
# COMPACT_ATOMS: atom_id res chain seq x y z
N MET A 1 -0.84 -17.82 -11.37
CA MET A 1 -0.65 -16.85 -10.27
C MET A 1 -0.34 -15.49 -10.88
N SER A 2 -1.35 -14.70 -11.21
CA SER A 2 -1.21 -13.38 -11.84
C SER A 2 -1.44 -12.29 -10.79
N GLY A 3 -0.35 -11.87 -10.13
CA GLY A 3 -0.32 -10.66 -9.32
C GLY A 3 0.79 -9.76 -9.87
N GLY A 4 0.50 -8.47 -10.09
CA GLY A 4 1.44 -7.45 -10.59
C GLY A 4 2.60 -7.13 -9.64
N TRP A 5 3.17 -8.14 -9.00
CA TRP A 5 4.34 -8.10 -8.14
C TRP A 5 5.58 -8.67 -8.82
N THR A 6 5.41 -9.61 -9.76
CA THR A 6 6.51 -10.27 -10.45
C THR A 6 7.39 -9.29 -11.26
N ASP A 7 6.80 -8.20 -11.76
CA ASP A 7 7.46 -7.15 -12.56
C ASP A 7 7.64 -5.81 -11.81
N SER A 8 7.55 -5.83 -10.48
CA SER A 8 7.68 -4.60 -9.69
C SER A 8 9.12 -4.05 -9.71
N ASN A 9 9.37 -3.04 -10.55
CA ASN A 9 10.67 -2.36 -10.65
C ASN A 9 11.07 -1.54 -9.40
N ARG A 10 10.19 -1.47 -8.38
CA ARG A 10 10.37 -0.66 -7.15
C ARG A 10 11.68 -0.89 -6.42
N ARG A 11 12.26 -2.10 -6.52
CA ARG A 11 13.54 -2.43 -5.89
C ARG A 11 14.73 -1.90 -6.70
N ALA A 12 14.62 -1.85 -8.02
CA ALA A 12 15.66 -1.30 -8.89
C ALA A 12 15.70 0.23 -8.88
N GLU A 13 14.61 0.87 -8.43
CA GLU A 13 14.52 2.32 -8.26
C GLU A 13 15.29 2.86 -7.05
N LEU A 14 15.76 1.97 -6.17
CA LEU A 14 16.56 2.34 -5.02
C LEU A 14 18.00 2.68 -5.44
N PRO A 15 18.65 3.66 -4.77
CA PRO A 15 20.05 3.96 -5.00
C PRO A 15 20.95 2.72 -4.78
N PRO A 16 22.06 2.57 -5.53
CA PRO A 16 22.99 1.46 -5.36
C PRO A 16 23.52 1.31 -3.92
N ASN A 17 23.69 2.43 -3.21
CA ASN A 17 24.17 2.48 -1.83
C ASN A 17 23.06 2.31 -0.77
N TRP A 18 21.85 1.91 -1.16
CA TRP A 18 20.71 1.79 -0.25
C TRP A 18 20.99 0.86 0.93
N TYR A 19 21.48 -0.35 0.65
CA TYR A 19 21.72 -1.36 1.68
C TYR A 19 23.05 -1.16 2.44
N THR A 20 24.03 -0.50 1.81
CA THR A 20 25.39 -0.33 2.36
C THR A 20 25.52 0.94 3.20
N GLU A 21 24.80 2.01 2.86
CA GLU A 21 24.98 3.32 3.48
C GLU A 21 23.68 3.91 4.01
N ILE A 22 22.66 4.06 3.15
CA ILE A 22 21.46 4.83 3.48
C ILE A 22 20.65 4.14 4.58
N ARG A 23 20.30 2.86 4.37
CA ARG A 23 19.54 2.06 5.35
C ARG A 23 20.24 1.98 6.70
N PRO A 24 21.54 1.58 6.80
CA PRO A 24 22.21 1.53 8.10
C PRO A 24 22.36 2.92 8.74
N ALA A 25 22.54 4.00 7.96
CA ALA A 25 22.58 5.35 8.51
C ALA A 25 21.24 5.77 9.17
N VAL A 26 20.10 5.45 8.54
CA VAL A 26 18.78 5.71 9.13
C VAL A 26 18.55 4.90 10.39
N LEU A 27 18.83 3.59 10.37
CA LEU A 27 18.69 2.73 11.55
C LEU A 27 19.61 3.18 12.69
N LYS A 28 20.82 3.63 12.38
CA LYS A 28 21.74 4.17 13.38
C LYS A 28 21.22 5.48 13.98
N ARG A 29 20.74 6.41 13.15
CA ARG A 29 20.14 7.69 13.59
C ARG A 29 18.95 7.45 14.52
N ASP A 30 18.09 6.51 14.15
CA ASP A 30 16.85 6.21 14.86
C ASP A 30 17.06 5.21 16.02
N VAL A 31 18.32 4.87 16.33
CA VAL A 31 18.72 3.92 17.39
C VAL A 31 18.03 2.56 17.25
N SER A 32 17.74 2.16 16.00
CA SER A 32 16.97 0.96 15.66
C SER A 32 15.58 0.92 16.31
N LEU A 33 14.98 2.08 16.60
CA LEU A 33 13.64 2.21 17.15
C LEU A 33 12.65 2.78 16.11
N CYS A 34 11.45 2.23 16.13
CA CYS A 34 10.35 2.64 15.28
C CYS A 34 9.92 4.06 15.62
N GLN A 35 10.00 4.97 14.66
CA GLN A 35 9.65 6.38 14.85
C GLN A 35 8.15 6.60 15.11
N ALA A 36 7.30 5.58 14.87
CA ALA A 36 5.86 5.67 15.11
C ALA A 36 5.40 5.06 16.45
N CYS A 37 6.13 4.08 17.01
CA CYS A 37 5.67 3.35 18.20
C CYS A 37 6.76 2.97 19.21
N GLY A 38 8.03 3.29 18.95
CA GLY A 38 9.16 3.01 19.85
C GLY A 38 9.67 1.56 19.87
N ASN A 39 8.95 0.61 19.28
CA ASN A 39 9.41 -0.79 19.20
C ASN A 39 10.63 -0.94 18.28
N PRO A 40 11.39 -2.05 18.38
CA PRO A 40 12.50 -2.32 17.46
C PRO A 40 12.10 -2.21 15.98
N ALA A 41 12.89 -1.46 15.22
CA ALA A 41 12.69 -1.23 13.80
C ALA A 41 13.48 -2.23 12.95
N SER A 42 12.83 -2.76 11.92
CA SER A 42 13.41 -3.66 10.92
C SER A 42 13.56 -2.99 9.56
N ASP A 43 12.69 -2.03 9.28
CA ASP A 43 12.46 -1.48 7.96
C ASP A 43 12.70 0.02 7.93
N VAL A 44 13.08 0.55 6.77
CA VAL A 44 13.25 1.98 6.51
C VAL A 44 12.27 2.39 5.43
N ASP A 45 11.55 3.47 5.66
CA ASP A 45 10.46 3.90 4.80
C ASP A 45 10.47 5.42 4.54
N HIS A 46 10.00 5.83 3.36
CA HIS A 46 9.96 7.22 2.94
C HIS A 46 8.80 7.98 3.60
N ILE A 47 9.07 9.07 4.31
CA ILE A 47 8.07 9.93 4.98
C ILE A 47 7.17 10.60 3.92
N GLY A 48 7.78 11.23 2.91
CA GLY A 48 7.13 11.95 1.82
C GLY A 48 7.36 11.31 0.46
N ASP A 49 8.00 12.05 -0.45
CA ASP A 49 8.25 11.61 -1.83
C ASP A 49 9.05 10.29 -1.85
N LYS A 50 8.61 9.33 -2.66
CA LYS A 50 9.25 8.03 -2.82
C LYS A 50 10.57 8.09 -3.60
N ARG A 51 10.85 9.18 -4.31
CA ARG A 51 12.09 9.38 -5.07
C ARG A 51 13.17 10.10 -4.27
N ASP A 52 12.81 10.72 -3.16
CA ASP A 52 13.74 11.45 -2.31
C ASP A 52 14.35 10.53 -1.24
N HIS A 53 15.57 10.09 -1.49
CA HIS A 53 16.30 9.17 -0.62
C HIS A 53 17.21 9.88 0.41
N ARG A 54 17.02 11.20 0.62
CA ARG A 54 17.75 11.93 1.66
C ARG A 54 17.33 11.43 3.04
N LEU A 55 18.27 11.37 3.98
CA LEU A 55 18.02 10.86 5.35
C LEU A 55 16.83 11.54 6.02
N VAL A 56 16.65 12.85 5.81
CA VAL A 56 15.53 13.64 6.38
C VAL A 56 14.14 13.15 5.93
N ASN A 57 14.06 12.49 4.78
CA ASN A 57 12.82 11.94 4.25
C ASN A 57 12.66 10.44 4.54
N LEU A 58 13.57 9.85 5.33
CA LEU A 58 13.53 8.44 5.68
C LEU A 58 13.30 8.28 7.19
N GLN A 59 12.57 7.23 7.57
CA GLN A 59 12.32 6.86 8.97
C GLN A 59 12.42 5.34 9.18
N ALA A 60 12.93 4.94 10.34
CA ALA A 60 12.91 3.56 10.78
C ALA A 60 11.51 3.18 11.30
N LEU A 61 10.97 2.04 10.85
CA LEU A 61 9.69 1.50 11.28
C LEU A 61 9.81 0.02 11.64
N CYS A 62 8.98 -0.41 12.59
CA CYS A 62 8.73 -1.83 12.80
C CYS A 62 7.82 -2.37 11.69
N GLY A 63 7.90 -3.67 11.40
CA GLY A 63 7.12 -4.29 10.34
C GLY A 63 5.59 -4.13 10.48
N TRP A 64 5.06 -3.95 11.69
CA TRP A 64 3.63 -3.66 11.87
C TRP A 64 3.26 -2.24 11.41
N CYS A 65 4.01 -1.23 11.86
CA CYS A 65 3.80 0.16 11.46
C CYS A 65 4.02 0.35 9.95
N HIS A 66 5.04 -0.31 9.39
CA HIS A 66 5.36 -0.25 7.97
C HIS A 66 4.22 -0.79 7.08
N ARG A 67 3.68 -1.96 7.41
CA ARG A 67 2.53 -2.55 6.70
C ARG A 67 1.29 -1.67 6.80
N ARG A 68 1.00 -1.14 8.00
CA ARG A 68 -0.14 -0.24 8.22
C ARG A 68 -0.01 1.03 7.36
N LYS A 69 1.18 1.62 7.27
CA LYS A 69 1.43 2.78 6.41
C LYS A 69 1.28 2.45 4.93
N THR A 70 1.88 1.35 4.47
CA THR A 70 1.79 0.90 3.08
C THR A 70 0.33 0.65 2.66
N SER A 71 -0.46 -0.01 3.52
CA SER A 71 -1.90 -0.22 3.28
C SER A 71 -2.67 1.10 3.16
N ARG A 72 -2.39 2.08 4.04
CA ARG A 72 -3.02 3.41 3.96
C ARG A 72 -2.66 4.14 2.67
N GLN A 73 -1.42 4.01 2.19
CA GLN A 73 -0.99 4.60 0.92
C GLN A 73 -1.67 3.93 -0.28
N GLY A 74 -1.77 2.60 -0.29
CA GLY A 74 -2.47 1.84 -1.33
C GLY A 74 -3.95 2.21 -1.42
N ASN A 75 -4.63 2.32 -0.26
CA ASN A 75 -6.03 2.74 -0.23
C ASN A 75 -6.23 4.18 -0.74
N GLN A 76 -5.26 5.08 -0.53
CA GLN A 76 -5.30 6.44 -1.03
C GLN A 76 -5.01 6.54 -2.53
N SER A 77 -4.18 5.65 -3.09
CA SER A 77 -3.99 5.57 -4.53
C SER A 77 -5.19 4.95 -5.23
N ASP A 78 -5.75 3.87 -4.68
CA ASP A 78 -6.89 3.16 -5.26
C ASP A 78 -8.19 3.95 -5.14
N SER A 79 -8.39 4.71 -4.06
CA SER A 79 -9.58 5.57 -3.91
C SER A 79 -9.66 6.66 -4.97
N ARG A 80 -8.52 7.12 -5.51
CA ARG A 80 -8.45 8.10 -6.61
C ARG A 80 -8.75 7.47 -7.98
N THR A 81 -8.52 6.17 -8.12
CA THR A 81 -8.68 5.43 -9.39
C THR A 81 -9.99 4.64 -9.46
N LYS A 82 -10.70 4.47 -8.34
CA LYS A 82 -12.04 3.89 -8.34
C LYS A 82 -13.02 4.85 -9.01
N ILE A 83 -13.19 4.73 -10.32
CA ILE A 83 -14.51 4.90 -10.92
C ILE A 83 -15.41 3.94 -10.15
N ARG A 84 -16.39 4.48 -9.42
CA ARG A 84 -17.45 3.68 -8.81
C ARG A 84 -18.36 3.19 -9.93
N GLU A 85 -17.87 2.28 -10.76
CA GLU A 85 -18.78 1.45 -11.53
C GLU A 85 -19.52 0.61 -10.49
N GLY A 86 -20.76 1.01 -10.20
CA GLY A 86 -21.65 0.23 -9.37
C GLY A 86 -21.69 -1.17 -9.95
N ARG A 87 -21.03 -2.11 -9.28
CA ARG A 87 -21.14 -3.53 -9.62
C ARG A 87 -22.65 -3.79 -9.61
N ARG A 88 -23.22 -4.13 -10.77
CA ARG A 88 -24.64 -4.49 -10.85
C ARG A 88 -24.89 -5.54 -9.76
N PRO A 89 -25.98 -5.42 -8.99
CA PRO A 89 -26.36 -6.47 -8.05
C PRO A 89 -26.28 -7.80 -8.79
N GLU A 90 -25.55 -8.76 -8.23
CA GLU A 90 -25.44 -10.07 -8.83
C GLU A 90 -26.82 -10.74 -8.74
N ASP A 91 -27.31 -11.31 -9.85
CA ASP A 91 -28.55 -12.09 -9.84
C ASP A 91 -28.28 -13.39 -9.05
N HIS A 92 -28.60 -13.34 -7.76
CA HIS A 92 -28.51 -14.50 -6.90
C HIS A 92 -29.56 -15.54 -7.33
N PRO A 93 -29.25 -16.86 -7.34
CA PRO A 93 -30.15 -17.90 -7.82
C PRO A 93 -31.48 -18.03 -7.05
N GLY A 94 -31.66 -17.27 -5.96
CA GLY A 94 -32.91 -17.17 -5.21
C GLY A 94 -33.77 -15.94 -5.52
N LEU A 95 -33.31 -14.99 -6.35
CA LEU A 95 -34.11 -13.85 -6.80
C LEU A 95 -34.90 -14.25 -8.05
N LYS A 96 -36.11 -14.77 -7.84
CA LYS A 96 -37.13 -14.81 -8.90
C LYS A 96 -37.43 -13.37 -9.30
N MET A 97 -37.00 -12.94 -10.50
CA MET A 97 -37.40 -11.66 -11.07
C MET A 97 -38.92 -11.58 -11.00
N ALA A 98 -39.44 -10.62 -10.23
CA ALA A 98 -40.87 -10.34 -10.25
C ALA A 98 -41.18 -9.76 -11.63
N VAL A 99 -41.80 -10.56 -12.50
CA VAL A 99 -42.36 -10.08 -13.75
C VAL A 99 -43.76 -9.57 -13.43
N ASP A 100 -44.01 -8.29 -13.68
CA ASP A 100 -45.30 -7.62 -13.43
C ASP A 100 -46.45 -8.28 -14.22
N PRO A 101 -47.63 -8.52 -13.62
CA PRO A 101 -48.73 -9.28 -14.24
C PRO A 101 -49.66 -8.47 -15.17
N GLU A 102 -49.19 -7.44 -15.87
CA GLU A 102 -50.06 -6.54 -16.66
C GLU A 102 -50.05 -6.74 -18.18
N GLU A 103 -49.73 -7.94 -18.68
CA GLU A 103 -49.96 -8.31 -20.09
C GLU A 103 -51.24 -9.17 -20.21
N ILE A 104 -52.37 -8.60 -19.80
CA ILE A 104 -53.70 -8.99 -20.27
C ILE A 104 -54.36 -7.76 -20.88
N LYS A 105 -54.28 -7.64 -22.21
CA LYS A 105 -55.40 -7.19 -23.05
C LYS A 105 -55.11 -7.44 -24.53
#